data_AF-A0A7V8XED0-F1
#
_entry.id   AF-A0A7V8XED0-F1
#
_cell.length_a   1.000
_cell.length_b   1.000
_cell.length_c   1.000
_cell.angle_alpha   90.00
_cell.angle_beta   90.00
_cell.angle_gamma   90.00
#
_symmetry.space_group_name_H-M   'P 1'
#
loop_
_entity.id
_entity.type
_entity.pdbx_description
1 polymer ?
#
loop_
_entity_poly.entity_id
_entity_poly.type
_entity_poly.pdbx_seq_one_letter_code
_entity_poly.pdbx_strand_id
1 'polypeptide(L)' 'MATLYLHCAICGRKQAGGLLSAAAWGQAPLSVGAALDHPAMSDSSVRACPTCIERDADWVTTARVALGAG' A
#
# COMPACT_ATOMS: atom_id res chain seq x y z
N MET A 1 -6.00 -16.70 -3.51
CA MET A 1 -7.33 -16.08 -3.31
C MET A 1 -7.23 -14.63 -3.75
N ALA A 2 -8.08 -14.17 -4.65
CA ALA A 2 -8.06 -12.79 -5.12
C ALA A 2 -8.17 -11.84 -3.91
N THR A 3 -7.24 -10.91 -3.76
CA THR A 3 -7.24 -9.96 -2.64
C THR A 3 -8.46 -9.07 -2.78
N LEU A 4 -9.56 -9.47 -2.12
CA LEU A 4 -10.86 -8.79 -2.17
C LEU A 4 -10.78 -7.36 -1.60
N TYR A 5 -9.68 -7.03 -0.92
CA TYR A 5 -9.51 -5.76 -0.24
C TYR A 5 -8.15 -5.13 -0.54
N LEU A 6 -8.16 -3.83 -0.79
CA LEU A 6 -6.99 -2.97 -0.79
C LEU A 6 -6.71 -2.53 0.65
N HIS A 7 -5.47 -2.65 1.09
CA HIS A 7 -5.01 -2.22 2.42
C HIS A 7 -3.97 -1.11 2.28
N CYS A 8 -4.14 -0.05 3.06
CA CYS A 8 -3.17 1.06 3.10
C CYS A 8 -2.06 0.71 4.08
N ALA A 9 -0.81 0.79 3.62
CA ALA A 9 0.37 0.54 4.45
C ALA A 9 0.57 1.61 5.53
N ILE A 10 0.05 2.82 5.35
CA ILE A 10 0.27 3.94 6.29
C ILE A 10 -0.79 3.96 7.40
N CYS A 11 -2.07 3.91 7.03
CA CYS A 11 -3.16 4.09 7.98
C CYS A 11 -4.01 2.83 8.21
N GLY A 12 -3.66 1.71 7.59
CA GLY A 12 -4.40 0.44 7.72
C GLY A 12 -5.78 0.43 7.06
N ARG A 13 -6.18 1.50 6.35
CA ARG A 13 -7.48 1.57 5.65
C ARG A 13 -7.67 0.33 4.78
N LYS A 14 -8.78 -0.37 5.00
CA LYS A 14 -9.23 -1.53 4.23
C LYS A 14 -10.41 -1.14 3.34
N GLN A 15 -10.35 -1.46 2.05
CA GLN A 15 -11.39 -1.11 1.08
C GLN A 15 -11.64 -2.25 0.12
N ALA A 16 -12.89 -2.57 -0.20
CA ALA A 16 -13.18 -3.63 -1.16
C ALA A 16 -12.68 -3.25 -2.56
N GLY A 17 -11.86 -4.11 -3.18
CA GLY A 17 -11.28 -3.89 -4.51
C GLY A 17 -12.31 -3.89 -5.64
N GLY A 18 -13.53 -4.37 -5.38
CA GLY A 18 -14.63 -4.39 -6.35
C GLY A 18 -15.46 -3.11 -6.45
N LEU A 19 -15.30 -2.16 -5.54
CA LEU A 19 -16.16 -0.96 -5.45
C LEU A 19 -15.48 0.34 -5.92
N LEU A 20 -14.15 0.37 -5.98
CA LEU A 20 -13.37 1.57 -6.29
C LEU A 20 -12.13 1.17 -7.10
N SER A 21 -11.89 1.85 -8.22
CA SER A 21 -10.75 1.60 -9.09
C SER A 21 -9.45 1.65 -8.28
N ALA A 22 -8.71 0.53 -8.27
CA ALA A 22 -7.38 0.43 -7.67
C ALA A 22 -6.39 1.49 -8.19
N ALA A 23 -6.70 2.13 -9.32
CA ALA A 23 -5.97 3.25 -9.91
C ALA A 23 -5.93 4.52 -9.03
N ALA A 24 -6.88 4.71 -8.11
CA ALA A 24 -6.88 5.86 -7.21
C ALA A 24 -5.91 5.69 -6.01
N TRP A 25 -5.30 4.52 -5.88
CA TRP A 25 -4.36 4.21 -4.81
C TRP A 25 -2.93 4.42 -5.28
N GLY A 26 -2.09 4.96 -4.40
CA GLY A 26 -0.66 5.01 -4.66
C GLY A 26 -0.09 3.61 -4.66
N GLN A 27 0.72 3.30 -5.68
CA GLN A 27 1.46 2.06 -5.80
C GLN A 27 2.92 2.42 -5.99
N ALA A 28 3.79 1.87 -5.16
CA ALA A 28 5.23 2.07 -5.27
C ALA A 28 5.97 0.75 -5.12
N PRO A 29 6.99 0.48 -5.94
CA PRO A 29 7.80 -0.71 -5.80
C PRO A 29 8.54 -0.68 -4.47
N LEU A 30 8.57 -1.82 -3.78
CA LEU A 30 9.45 -2.04 -2.64
C LEU A 30 10.82 -2.47 -3.13
N SER A 31 11.86 -2.06 -2.39
CA SER A 31 13.23 -2.47 -2.64
C SER A 31 13.32 -4.01 -2.60
N VAL A 32 14.05 -4.59 -3.56
CA VAL A 32 14.26 -6.04 -3.67
C VAL A 32 14.82 -6.58 -2.34
N GLY A 33 14.09 -7.51 -1.72
CA GLY A 33 14.49 -8.15 -0.47
C GLY A 33 13.49 -8.01 0.69
N ALA A 34 12.51 -7.11 0.59
CA ALA A 34 11.40 -7.02 1.54
C ALA A 34 10.39 -8.15 1.29
N ALA A 35 10.77 -9.40 1.56
CA ALA A 35 9.85 -10.53 1.66
C ALA A 35 9.07 -10.44 2.98
N LEU A 36 8.29 -9.36 3.12
CA LEU A 36 7.33 -9.22 4.21
C LEU A 36 6.03 -9.92 3.78
N ASP A 37 5.34 -10.58 4.69
CA ASP A 37 3.97 -11.03 4.44
C ASP A 37 3.04 -9.96 5.03
N HIS A 38 2.61 -9.00 4.21
CA HIS A 38 1.78 -7.89 4.67
C HIS A 38 0.58 -7.66 3.75
N PRO A 39 -0.65 -7.50 4.30
CA PRO A 39 -1.87 -7.36 3.50
C PRO A 39 -1.92 -6.11 2.62
N ALA A 40 -1.11 -5.09 2.93
CA ALA A 40 -0.95 -3.88 2.11
C ALA A 40 0.03 -4.03 0.94
N MET A 41 0.64 -5.21 0.76
CA MET A 41 1.55 -5.49 -0.34
C MET A 41 0.88 -6.32 -1.42
N SER A 42 1.31 -6.09 -2.65
CA SER A 42 0.90 -6.88 -3.81
C SER A 42 2.01 -6.86 -4.83
N ASP A 43 2.46 -8.03 -5.27
CA ASP A 43 3.46 -8.16 -6.34
C ASP A 43 4.71 -7.29 -6.10
N SER A 44 5.28 -7.36 -4.89
CA SER A 44 6.44 -6.56 -4.47
C SER A 44 6.23 -5.03 -4.47
N SER A 45 4.97 -4.58 -4.47
CA SER A 45 4.61 -3.16 -4.38
C SER A 45 3.83 -2.87 -3.11
N VAL A 46 4.11 -1.72 -2.49
CA VAL A 46 3.33 -1.18 -1.37
C VAL A 46 2.18 -0.33 -1.90
N ARG A 47 1.04 -0.40 -1.22
CA ARG A 47 -0.14 0.42 -1.52
C ARG A 47 -0.46 1.43 -0.42
N ALA A 48 -0.84 2.64 -0.82
CA ALA A 48 -1.39 3.65 0.07
C ALA A 48 -2.72 4.20 -0.48
N CYS A 49 -3.63 4.58 0.42
CA CYS A 49 -4.92 5.12 0.04
C CYS A 49 -4.80 6.57 -0.48
N PRO A 50 -5.77 7.06 -1.31
CA PRO A 50 -5.76 8.41 -1.87
C PRO A 50 -5.51 9.50 -0.82
N THR A 51 -6.16 9.39 0.34
CA THR A 51 -5.98 10.36 1.44
C THR A 51 -4.55 10.43 1.97
N CYS A 52 -3.83 9.30 2.01
CA CYS A 52 -2.46 9.30 2.51
C CYS A 52 -1.47 9.81 1.46
N ILE A 53 -1.71 9.51 0.18
CA ILE A 53 -0.84 10.02 -0.91
C ILE A 53 -1.02 11.51 -1.16
N GLU A 54 -2.23 12.05 -0.92
CA GLU A 54 -2.50 13.49 -1.03
C GLU A 54 -1.95 14.26 0.18
N ARG A 55 -1.91 13.61 1.35
CA ARG A 55 -1.43 14.23 2.60
C ARG A 55 0.09 14.27 2.69
N ASP A 56 0.77 13.28 2.14
CA ASP A 56 2.21 13.12 2.26
C ASP A 56 2.85 12.98 0.88
N ALA A 57 3.62 13.99 0.46
CA ALA A 57 4.34 13.97 -0.81
C ALA A 57 5.40 12.85 -0.85
N ASP A 58 5.91 12.43 0.31
CA ASP A 58 6.90 11.36 0.46
C ASP A 58 6.28 10.08 1.06
N TRP A 59 4.98 9.87 0.81
CA TRP A 59 4.22 8.74 1.34
C TRP A 59 4.90 7.38 1.10
N VAL A 60 5.72 7.25 0.05
CA VAL A 60 6.45 6.02 -0.27
C VAL A 60 7.41 5.64 0.86
N THR A 61 8.17 6.61 1.39
CA THR A 61 9.07 6.39 2.52
C THR A 61 8.28 6.09 3.78
N THR A 62 7.22 6.85 4.06
CA THR A 62 6.32 6.61 5.20
C THR A 62 5.70 5.21 5.15
N ALA A 63 5.29 4.76 3.97
CA ALA A 63 4.73 3.43 3.77
C ALA A 63 5.77 2.32 3.96
N ARG A 64 7.01 2.52 3.50
CA ARG A 64 8.12 1.58 3.72
C ARG A 64 8.47 1.44 5.20
N VAL A 65 8.55 2.57 5.92
CA VAL A 65 8.77 2.59 7.37
C VAL A 65 7.62 1.89 8.11
N ALA A 66 6.37 2.19 7.74
CA ALA A 66 5.19 1.58 8.36
C ALA A 66 5.11 0.06 8.17
N LEU A 67 5.68 -0.46 7.07
CA LEU A 67 5.80 -1.90 6.82
C LEU A 67 6.97 -2.57 7.56
N GLY A 68 7.83 -1.81 8.24
CA GLY A 68 9.07 -2.33 8.82
C GLY A 68 10.11 -2.73 7.77
N ALA A 69 10.01 -2.18 6.55
CA ALA A 69 10.99 -2.35 5.48
C ALA A 69 12.09 -1.27 5.50
N GLY A 70 12.39 -0.72 6.70
CA GLY A 70 13.36 0.35 6.94
C GLY A 70 14.58 -0.14 7.69
#